data_AF-A0A210QUS7-F1
#
_entry.id   AF-A0A210QUS7-F1
#
_cell.length_a   1.000
_cell.length_b   1.000
_cell.length_c   1.000
_cell.angle_alpha   90.00
_cell.angle_beta   90.00
_cell.angle_gamma   90.00
#
_symmetry.space_group_name_H-M   'P 1'
#
loop_
_entity.id
_entity.type
_entity.pdbx_description
1 polymer ?
#
loop_
_entity_poly.entity_id
_entity_poly.type
_entity_poly.pdbx_seq_one_letter_code
_entity_poly.pdbx_strand_id
1 'polypeptide(L)'
;MESSQISSNSTATDRINSALATLRRDMLDLRQQDVQLMQQLIRINANIKTLTKRRPNSGRQRKTKYSLLNGRKKFISLNESIPEEDSSSADSDSDASLSGNDN
;
A
#
# COMPACT_ATOMS: atom_id res chain seq x y z
N MET A 1 -37.72 59.29 33.65
CA MET A 1 -36.37 58.97 33.16
C MET A 1 -35.46 59.10 34.36
N GLU A 2 -34.77 58.02 34.76
CA GLU A 2 -33.38 58.04 35.27
C GLU A 2 -33.04 56.65 35.84
N SER A 3 -32.34 55.90 35.00
CA SER A 3 -31.17 55.09 35.31
C SER A 3 -31.19 54.21 36.57
N SER A 4 -31.66 52.98 36.40
CA SER A 4 -31.25 51.86 37.25
C SER A 4 -29.74 51.65 37.13
N GLN A 5 -28.97 52.20 38.08
CA GLN A 5 -27.57 51.84 38.27
C GLN A 5 -27.49 50.35 38.65
N ILE A 6 -27.15 49.52 37.67
CA ILE A 6 -26.72 48.14 37.86
C ILE A 6 -25.40 48.22 38.62
N SER A 7 -25.41 47.92 39.91
CA SER A 7 -24.22 47.94 40.76
C SER A 7 -23.19 46.93 40.24
N SER A 8 -22.14 47.43 39.61
CA SER A 8 -20.98 46.66 39.14
C SER A 8 -20.04 46.32 40.31
N ASN A 9 -20.55 45.64 41.35
CA ASN A 9 -19.74 45.19 42.47
C ASN A 9 -19.57 43.66 42.40
N SER A 10 -18.99 43.17 41.31
CA SER A 10 -18.47 41.80 41.31
C SER A 10 -17.37 41.73 42.37
N THR A 11 -17.56 40.93 43.41
CA THR A 11 -16.56 40.81 44.46
C THR A 11 -15.28 40.18 43.88
N ALA A 12 -14.13 40.39 44.53
CA ALA A 12 -12.89 39.73 44.12
C ALA A 12 -13.08 38.19 44.01
N THR A 13 -13.89 37.63 44.90
CA THR A 13 -14.30 36.23 44.90
C THR A 13 -15.05 35.84 43.63
N ASP A 14 -16.00 36.66 43.15
CA ASP A 14 -16.75 36.37 41.92
C ASP A 14 -15.85 36.37 40.69
N ARG A 15 -14.86 37.27 40.66
CA ARG A 15 -13.86 37.34 39.57
C ARG A 15 -12.98 36.09 39.57
N ILE A 16 -12.53 35.65 40.75
CA ILE A 16 -11.74 34.42 40.90
C ILE A 16 -12.56 33.19 40.49
N ASN A 17 -13.81 33.11 40.93
CA ASN A 17 -14.70 32.01 40.59
C ASN A 17 -14.98 31.94 39.08
N SER A 18 -15.22 33.09 38.46
CA SER A 18 -15.39 33.19 37.00
C SER A 18 -14.14 32.73 36.26
N ALA A 19 -12.95 33.21 36.66
CA ALA A 19 -11.68 32.80 36.06
C ALA A 19 -11.43 31.28 36.21
N LEU A 20 -11.73 30.71 37.39
CA LEU A 20 -11.61 29.28 37.62
C LEU A 20 -12.60 28.46 36.79
N ALA A 21 -13.83 28.95 36.61
CA ALA A 21 -14.82 28.31 35.76
C ALA A 21 -14.37 28.29 34.29
N THR A 22 -13.85 29.41 33.79
CA THR A 22 -13.27 29.52 32.44
C THR A 22 -12.09 28.55 32.29
N LEU A 23 -11.14 28.56 33.21
CA LEU A 23 -9.98 27.66 33.16
C LEU A 23 -10.39 26.19 33.13
N ARG A 24 -11.38 25.79 33.94
CA ARG A 24 -11.89 24.42 33.95
C ARG A 24 -12.50 24.03 32.61
N ARG A 25 -13.24 24.95 31.98
CA ARG A 25 -13.83 24.74 30.66
C ARG A 25 -12.74 24.59 29.60
N ASP A 26 -11.79 25.50 29.57
CA ASP A 26 -10.70 25.49 28.58
C ASP A 26 -9.86 24.21 28.71
N MET A 27 -9.57 23.77 29.94
CA MET A 27 -8.87 22.50 30.19
C MET A 27 -9.65 21.28 29.70
N LEU A 28 -10.98 21.29 29.80
CA LEU A 28 -11.83 20.22 29.29
C LEU A 28 -11.81 20.22 27.75
N ASP A 29 -11.94 21.40 27.14
CA ASP A 29 -11.93 21.57 25.69
C ASP A 29 -10.59 21.14 25.09
N LEU A 30 -9.46 21.48 25.73
CA LEU A 30 -8.13 21.02 25.33
C LEU A 30 -8.01 19.48 25.38
N ARG A 31 -8.48 18.85 26.47
CA ARG A 31 -8.50 17.38 26.55
C ARG A 31 -9.36 16.75 25.46
N GLN A 32 -10.49 17.36 25.13
CA GLN A 32 -11.34 16.88 24.05
C GLN A 32 -10.62 16.97 22.69
N GLN A 33 -9.90 18.06 22.44
CA GLN A 33 -9.08 18.24 21.23
C GLN A 33 -7.97 17.19 21.15
N ASP A 34 -7.27 16.92 22.26
CA ASP A 34 -6.21 15.89 22.30
C ASP A 34 -6.74 14.50 21.91
N VAL A 35 -7.92 14.12 22.41
CA VAL A 35 -8.58 12.85 22.05
C VAL A 35 -8.90 12.82 20.56
N GLN A 36 -9.43 13.91 19.99
CA GLN A 36 -9.75 13.97 18.56
C GLN A 36 -8.49 13.88 17.69
N LEU A 37 -7.43 14.60 18.06
CA LEU A 37 -6.14 14.54 17.35
C LEU A 37 -5.54 13.13 17.39
N MET A 38 -5.60 12.46 18.54
CA MET A 38 -5.14 11.08 18.67
C MET A 38 -5.93 10.13 17.77
N GLN A 39 -7.26 10.28 17.71
CA GLN A 39 -8.09 9.50 16.78
C GLN A 39 -7.72 9.76 15.32
N GLN A 40 -7.45 11.01 14.94
CA GLN A 40 -7.00 11.35 13.59
C GLN A 40 -5.65 10.69 13.25
N LEU A 41 -4.68 10.75 14.16
CA LEU A 41 -3.37 10.10 14.00
C LEU A 41 -3.51 8.58 13.80
N ILE A 42 -4.37 7.93 14.60
CA ILE A 42 -4.65 6.49 14.44
C ILE A 42 -5.22 6.19 13.04
N ARG A 43 -6.19 7.00 12.56
CA ARG A 43 -6.78 6.84 11.22
C ARG A 43 -5.75 7.06 10.11
N ILE A 44 -4.91 8.08 10.21
CA ILE A 44 -3.82 8.35 9.26
C ILE A 44 -2.88 7.15 9.18
N ASN A 45 -2.45 6.63 10.33
CA ASN A 45 -1.58 5.46 10.39
C ASN A 45 -2.23 4.20 9.78
N ALA A 46 -3.54 3.99 10.01
CA ALA A 46 -4.28 2.91 9.38
C ALA A 46 -4.36 3.07 7.85
N ASN A 47 -4.58 4.28 7.35
CA ASN A 47 -4.60 4.59 5.93
C ASN A 47 -3.23 4.36 5.28
N ILE A 48 -2.14 4.83 5.90
CA ILE A 48 -0.78 4.57 5.43
C ILE A 48 -0.51 3.06 5.33
N LYS A 49 -0.87 2.28 6.36
CA LYS A 49 -0.72 0.82 6.33
C LYS A 49 -1.51 0.19 5.19
N THR A 50 -2.71 0.68 4.92
CA THR A 50 -3.57 0.17 3.84
C THR A 50 -2.96 0.50 2.46
N LEU A 51 -2.49 1.72 2.27
CA LEU A 51 -1.89 2.17 1.00
C LEU A 51 -0.54 1.49 0.74
N THR A 52 0.29 1.31 1.77
CA THR A 52 1.58 0.63 1.65
C THR A 52 1.42 -0.87 1.36
N LYS A 53 0.45 -1.55 1.99
CA LYS A 53 0.10 -2.95 1.65
C LYS A 53 -0.51 -3.09 0.25
N ARG A 54 -1.24 -2.07 -0.21
CA ARG A 54 -1.87 -2.05 -1.53
C ARG A 54 -0.90 -1.78 -2.66
N ARG A 55 0.34 -1.34 -2.42
CA ARG A 55 1.38 -1.35 -3.46
C ARG A 55 1.65 -2.82 -3.76
N PRO A 56 1.09 -3.38 -4.86
CA PRO A 56 1.42 -4.73 -5.21
C PRO A 56 2.91 -4.69 -5.50
N ASN A 57 3.65 -5.69 -5.03
CA ASN A 57 4.88 -6.07 -5.70
C ASN A 57 4.52 -6.49 -7.13
N SER A 58 4.19 -5.53 -8.01
CA SER A 58 4.16 -5.72 -9.46
C SER A 58 5.56 -5.99 -10.01
N GLY A 59 6.58 -5.96 -9.15
CA GLY A 59 7.93 -6.45 -9.38
C GLY A 59 8.09 -7.98 -9.36
N ARG A 60 7.03 -8.81 -9.37
CA ARG A 60 7.21 -10.15 -9.92
C ARG A 60 7.32 -10.03 -11.43
N GLN A 61 8.50 -9.59 -11.90
CA GLN A 61 8.91 -9.88 -13.26
C GLN A 61 8.73 -11.38 -13.45
N ARG A 62 7.78 -11.76 -14.31
CA ARG A 62 7.60 -13.16 -14.70
C ARG A 62 8.92 -13.56 -15.36
N LYS A 63 9.75 -14.32 -14.66
CA LYS A 63 10.93 -14.95 -15.26
C LYS A 63 10.38 -15.90 -16.31
N THR A 64 10.44 -15.52 -17.57
CA THR A 64 10.12 -16.40 -18.70
C THR A 64 11.40 -17.08 -19.14
N LYS A 65 11.37 -18.40 -19.31
CA LYS A 65 12.49 -19.15 -19.88
C LYS A 65 12.24 -19.31 -21.38
N TYR A 66 13.28 -19.10 -22.18
CA TYR A 66 13.26 -19.44 -23.61
C TYR A 66 13.31 -20.96 -23.74
N SER A 67 12.33 -21.54 -24.43
CA SER A 67 12.31 -22.97 -24.76
C SER A 67 11.94 -23.17 -26.24
N LEU A 68 12.44 -24.25 -26.82
CA LEU A 68 12.08 -24.71 -28.16
C LEU A 68 10.96 -25.75 -28.01
N LEU A 69 9.77 -25.43 -28.51
CA LEU A 69 8.64 -26.36 -28.55
C LEU A 69 8.24 -26.53 -30.01
N ASN A 70 8.30 -27.76 -30.51
CA ASN A 70 7.91 -28.16 -31.87
C ASN A 70 8.63 -27.32 -32.96
N GLY A 71 9.94 -27.14 -32.81
CA GLY A 71 10.78 -26.38 -33.76
C GLY A 71 10.59 -24.85 -33.73
N ARG A 72 9.69 -24.32 -32.90
CA ARG A 72 9.42 -22.87 -32.80
C ARG A 72 9.77 -22.35 -31.40
N LYS A 73 10.52 -21.24 -31.34
CA LYS A 73 10.92 -20.61 -30.08
C LYS A 73 9.69 -20.01 -29.38
N LYS A 74 9.47 -20.39 -28.12
CA LYS A 74 8.39 -19.86 -27.28
C LYS A 74 8.92 -19.46 -25.90
N PHE A 75 8.27 -18.46 -25.30
CA PHE A 75 8.50 -18.06 -23.92
C PHE A 75 7.56 -18.85 -23.01
N ILE A 76 8.12 -19.59 -22.06
CA ILE A 76 7.35 -20.38 -21.11
C ILE A 76 7.53 -19.80 -19.71
N SER A 77 6.44 -19.76 -18.96
CA SER A 77 6.43 -19.33 -17.56
C SER A 77 7.22 -20.34 -16.71
N LEU A 78 8.06 -19.89 -15.77
CA LEU A 78 8.90 -20.80 -14.97
C LEU A 78 8.14 -21.85 -14.15
N ASN A 79 6.84 -21.65 -13.93
CA ASN A 79 5.98 -22.54 -13.14
C ASN A 79 5.11 -23.45 -14.02
N GLU A 80 5.28 -23.40 -15.34
CA GLU A 80 4.53 -24.20 -16.30
C GLU A 80 5.43 -25.37 -16.73
N SER A 81 5.05 -26.59 -16.36
CA SER A 81 5.72 -27.80 -16.81
C SER A 81 5.55 -27.94 -18.32
N ILE A 82 6.65 -28.16 -19.02
CA ILE A 82 6.63 -28.51 -20.44
C ILE A 82 5.81 -29.81 -20.56
N PRO A 83 4.77 -29.88 -21.40
CA PRO A 83 4.09 -31.13 -21.66
C PRO A 83 5.12 -32.12 -22.22
N GLU A 84 5.30 -33.25 -21.54
CA GLU A 84 6.06 -34.39 -22.08
C GLU A 84 5.27 -34.88 -23.30
N GLU A 85 5.70 -34.53 -24.52
CA GLU A 85 5.17 -35.17 -25.71
C GLU A 85 5.93 -36.48 -25.92
N ASP A 86 5.19 -37.59 -25.94
CA ASP A 86 5.72 -38.93 -26.21
C ASP A 86 6.58 -38.88 -27.48
N SER A 87 7.88 -39.05 -27.29
CA SER A 87 8.86 -39.03 -28.36
C SER A 87 8.75 -40.33 -29.14
N SER A 88 7.81 -40.41 -30.08
CA SER A 88 7.88 -41.39 -31.15
C SER A 88 8.98 -40.95 -32.12
N SER A 89 10.20 -41.41 -31.85
CA SER A 89 11.32 -41.32 -32.79
C SER A 89 10.97 -42.10 -34.06
N ALA A 90 10.55 -41.38 -35.10
CA ALA A 90 10.61 -41.90 -36.46
C ALA A 90 12.04 -41.67 -36.95
N ASP A 91 12.86 -42.73 -36.84
CA ASP A 91 14.13 -42.82 -37.54
C ASP A 91 13.86 -42.55 -39.02
N SER A 92 14.45 -41.48 -39.55
CA SER A 92 14.48 -41.22 -40.98
C SER A 92 15.93 -41.27 -41.41
N ASP A 93 16.38 -42.49 -41.71
CA ASP A 93 17.60 -42.73 -42.46
C ASP A 93 17.53 -41.99 -43.80
N SER A 94 18.49 -41.10 -44.03
CA SER A 94 18.82 -40.65 -45.38
C SER A 94 20.33 -40.73 -45.53
N ASP A 95 20.74 -41.89 -46.06
CA ASP A 95 22.03 -42.18 -46.68
C ASP A 95 22.20 -41.36 -47.98
N ALA A 96 23.44 -41.31 -48.45
CA ALA A 96 23.92 -41.03 -49.80
C ALA A 96 24.66 -39.70 -50.06
N SER A 97 25.99 -39.80 -49.91
CA SER A 97 26.96 -39.66 -51.02
C SER A 97 27.79 -38.38 -51.17
N LEU A 98 29.06 -38.57 -50.84
CA LEU A 98 30.33 -37.96 -51.27
C LEU A 98 30.39 -37.34 -52.69
N SER A 99 31.01 -36.16 -52.77
CA SER A 99 31.89 -35.66 -53.85
C SER A 99 32.32 -34.25 -53.41
N GLY A 100 33.57 -33.93 -53.07
CA GLY A 100 34.82 -34.26 -53.73
C GLY A 100 35.31 -33.02 -54.46
N ASN A 101 36.22 -32.25 -53.85
CA ASN A 101 37.54 -31.98 -54.42
C ASN A 101 38.38 -31.06 -53.54
N ASP A 102 39.64 -31.46 -53.45
CA ASP A 102 40.76 -30.86 -52.74
C ASP A 102 41.33 -29.59 -53.40
N ASN A 103 42.02 -28.82 -52.55
CA ASN A 103 42.91 -27.65 -52.77
C ASN A 103 42.30 -26.28 -53.12
#